data_AF-A0A839IYT2-F1
#
_entry.id   AF-A0A839IYT2-F1
#
_cell.length_a   1.000
_cell.length_b   1.000
_cell.length_c   1.000
_cell.angle_alpha   90.00
_cell.angle_beta   90.00
_cell.angle_gamma   90.00
#
_symmetry.space_group_name_H-M   'P 1'
#
loop_
_entity.id
_entity.type
_entity.pdbx_description
1 polymer ?
#
loop_
_entity_poly.entity_id
_entity_poly.type
_entity_poly.pdbx_seq_one_letter_code
_entity_poly.pdbx_strand_id
1 'polypeptide(L)'
;MNAYIIRAKSHGYDYENEFLDGRISIGWPCKKDLTNSDRGEIKSALQQAYGRDEITETAVSMVEEFMGAPESSIILNPSISNRSLIHIFRTTGTCQYDVSRDNDEYGNPHAIQATHLRTVARSDLPERIIRSLSGARKTVSNISRHSEVIEAFLDSPYTENVEKEERKKKNTAYKADAFLVLYNLLDSESEDIRLKAAIGLLNIDDDF
;
A
#
# COMPACT_ATOMS: atom_id res chain seq x y z
N MET A 1 -7.98 11.97 -17.09
CA MET A 1 -7.45 11.92 -15.72
C MET A 1 -6.47 10.77 -15.61
N ASN A 2 -5.37 10.91 -14.87
CA ASN A 2 -4.34 9.88 -14.79
C ASN A 2 -4.44 9.10 -13.48
N ALA A 3 -4.11 7.81 -13.54
CA ALA A 3 -4.09 6.94 -12.38
C ALA A 3 -2.90 6.00 -12.44
N TYR A 4 -2.20 5.85 -11.31
CA TYR A 4 -1.00 5.05 -11.20
C TYR A 4 -1.08 4.14 -9.97
N ILE A 5 -0.43 2.98 -10.06
CA ILE A 5 -0.05 2.20 -8.88
C ILE A 5 1.41 2.54 -8.61
N ILE A 6 1.69 3.05 -7.40
CA ILE A 6 3.07 3.39 -6.99
C ILE A 6 3.35 2.66 -5.67
N ARG A 7 4.44 1.91 -5.62
CA ARG A 7 4.86 1.16 -4.42
C ARG A 7 5.87 1.96 -3.62
N ALA A 8 5.69 2.05 -2.30
CA ALA A 8 6.53 2.86 -1.40
C ALA A 8 7.89 2.21 -1.07
N LYS A 9 8.36 1.25 -1.88
CA LYS A 9 9.67 0.61 -1.70
C LYS A 9 10.70 1.19 -2.66
N SER A 10 11.11 2.44 -2.39
CA SER A 10 12.08 3.15 -3.23
C SER A 10 13.50 2.73 -2.86
N HIS A 11 14.31 2.33 -3.85
CA HIS A 11 15.72 1.93 -3.65
C HIS A 11 15.93 0.90 -2.52
N GLY A 12 14.95 0.02 -2.32
CA GLY A 12 15.01 -1.03 -1.30
C GLY A 12 14.49 -0.63 0.09
N TYR A 13 14.33 0.66 0.36
CA TYR A 13 13.84 1.18 1.64
C TYR A 13 12.32 1.34 1.68
N ASP A 14 11.76 1.29 2.89
CA ASP A 14 10.34 1.49 3.16
C ASP A 14 10.05 2.99 3.41
N TYR A 15 9.30 3.60 2.49
CA TYR A 15 8.86 4.98 2.55
C TYR A 15 7.35 5.11 2.70
N GLU A 16 6.67 4.08 3.23
CA GLU A 16 5.21 4.10 3.40
C GLU A 16 4.75 5.30 4.25
N ASN A 17 5.47 5.61 5.34
CA ASN A 17 5.15 6.77 6.17
C ASN A 17 5.37 8.10 5.43
N GLU A 18 6.46 8.25 4.66
CA GLU A 18 6.67 9.46 3.84
C GLU A 18 5.55 9.63 2.79
N PHE A 19 5.06 8.53 2.23
CA PHE A 19 3.92 8.56 1.31
C PHE A 19 2.67 9.05 2.02
N LEU A 20 2.37 8.52 3.21
CA LEU A 20 1.23 8.95 4.04
C LEU A 20 1.33 10.43 4.43
N ASP A 21 2.55 10.93 4.66
CA ASP A 21 2.83 12.34 4.91
C ASP A 21 2.75 13.22 3.65
N GLY A 22 2.49 12.62 2.49
CA GLY A 22 2.24 13.31 1.22
C GLY A 22 3.43 13.39 0.27
N ARG A 23 4.57 12.79 0.60
CA ARG A 23 5.75 12.72 -0.28
C ARG A 23 5.80 11.36 -0.98
N ILE A 24 5.26 11.29 -2.20
CA ILE A 24 5.33 10.08 -3.03
C ILE A 24 6.63 10.10 -3.83
N SER A 25 7.52 9.13 -3.63
CA SER A 25 8.84 9.10 -4.30
C SER A 25 9.07 7.85 -5.16
N ILE A 26 10.06 7.92 -6.05
CA ILE A 26 10.63 6.75 -6.73
C ILE A 26 12.13 6.66 -6.43
N GLY A 27 12.65 5.43 -6.36
CA GLY A 27 14.03 5.19 -5.94
C GLY A 27 15.01 4.89 -7.07
N TRP A 28 15.59 5.95 -7.63
CA TRP A 28 16.61 5.89 -8.68
C TRP A 28 17.64 7.03 -8.53
N PRO A 29 18.45 7.04 -7.45
CA PRO A 29 19.55 7.99 -7.30
C PRO A 29 20.55 7.85 -8.46
N CYS A 30 20.78 8.92 -9.21
CA CYS A 30 21.68 8.90 -10.37
C CYS A 30 22.53 10.17 -10.49
N LYS A 31 22.59 10.97 -9.41
CA LYS A 31 23.30 12.26 -9.33
C LYS A 31 22.86 13.25 -10.42
N LYS A 32 21.63 13.12 -10.89
CA LYS A 32 21.07 13.93 -11.97
C LYS A 32 19.59 14.16 -11.74
N ASP A 33 19.17 15.40 -11.95
CA ASP A 33 17.76 15.74 -12.04
C ASP A 33 17.16 15.14 -13.32
N LEU A 34 16.14 14.29 -13.17
CA LEU A 34 15.41 13.64 -14.26
C LEU A 34 14.09 14.35 -14.57
N THR A 35 13.75 15.43 -13.85
CA THR A 35 12.57 16.23 -14.17
C THR A 35 12.71 16.83 -15.56
N ASN A 36 11.62 16.78 -16.35
CA ASN A 36 11.57 17.21 -17.76
C ASN A 36 12.55 16.50 -18.71
N SER A 37 13.26 15.45 -18.26
CA SER A 37 14.15 14.69 -19.13
C SER A 37 13.35 13.80 -20.08
N ASP A 38 13.81 13.68 -21.32
CA ASP A 38 13.24 12.72 -22.26
C ASP A 38 13.68 11.27 -21.94
N ARG A 39 13.05 10.29 -22.60
CA ARG A 39 13.35 8.87 -22.39
C ARG A 39 14.83 8.53 -22.64
N GLY A 40 15.45 9.15 -23.62
CA GLY A 40 16.86 8.95 -23.95
C GLY A 40 17.77 9.48 -22.86
N GLU A 41 17.48 10.69 -22.35
CA GLU A 41 18.19 11.33 -21.25
C GLU A 41 18.06 10.55 -19.94
N ILE A 42 16.86 10.05 -19.63
CA ILE A 42 16.62 9.17 -18.48
C ILE A 42 17.45 7.89 -18.63
N LYS A 43 17.39 7.23 -19.79
CA LYS A 43 18.13 6.00 -20.04
C LYS A 43 19.63 6.22 -19.89
N SER A 44 20.18 7.28 -20.47
CA SER A 44 21.60 7.60 -20.36
C SER A 44 22.02 7.89 -18.92
N ALA A 45 21.22 8.62 -18.15
CA ALA A 45 21.52 8.91 -16.75
C ALA A 45 21.54 7.64 -15.89
N LEU A 46 20.54 6.78 -16.03
CA LEU A 46 20.48 5.51 -15.30
C LEU A 46 21.63 4.57 -15.70
N GLN A 47 21.95 4.47 -16.99
CA GLN A 47 23.06 3.64 -17.46
C GLN A 47 24.42 4.14 -16.96
N GLN A 48 24.58 5.46 -16.79
CA GLN A 48 25.78 6.03 -16.21
C GLN A 48 25.91 5.71 -14.71
N ALA A 49 24.80 5.72 -13.97
CA ALA A 49 24.81 5.46 -12.53
C ALA A 49 24.92 3.98 -12.18
N TYR A 50 24.25 3.10 -12.94
CA TYR A 50 24.11 1.67 -12.61
C TYR A 50 24.77 0.71 -13.61
N GLY A 51 25.35 1.23 -14.69
CA GLY A 51 25.94 0.42 -15.75
C GLY A 51 24.98 0.10 -16.89
N ARG A 52 25.54 -0.03 -18.10
CA ARG A 52 24.78 -0.14 -19.35
C ARG A 52 23.91 -1.39 -19.44
N ASP A 53 24.42 -2.50 -18.95
CA ASP A 53 23.81 -3.84 -19.07
C ASP A 53 22.86 -4.17 -17.91
N GLU A 54 22.84 -3.34 -16.85
CA GLU A 54 21.97 -3.54 -15.67
C GLU A 54 20.61 -2.84 -15.81
N ILE A 55 20.56 -1.75 -16.58
CA ILE A 55 19.32 -0.97 -16.77
C ILE A 55 18.44 -1.58 -17.86
N THR A 56 17.25 -2.01 -17.45
CA THR A 56 16.22 -2.56 -18.35
C THR A 56 15.32 -1.47 -18.93
N GLU A 57 14.74 -1.70 -20.10
CA GLU A 57 13.70 -0.82 -20.68
C GLU A 57 12.48 -0.64 -19.77
N THR A 58 12.21 -1.64 -18.92
CA THR A 58 11.15 -1.57 -17.91
C THR A 58 11.50 -0.57 -16.81
N ALA A 59 12.75 -0.52 -16.35
CA ALA A 59 13.21 0.47 -15.38
C ALA A 59 13.06 1.90 -15.94
N VAL A 60 13.56 2.12 -17.16
CA VAL A 60 13.43 3.40 -17.86
C VAL A 60 11.95 3.82 -17.99
N SER A 61 11.07 2.90 -18.39
CA SER A 61 9.63 3.16 -18.51
C SER A 61 8.97 3.54 -17.19
N MET A 62 9.35 2.91 -16.07
CA MET A 62 8.79 3.26 -14.76
C MET A 62 9.21 4.67 -14.31
N VAL A 63 10.47 5.03 -14.56
CA VAL A 63 10.99 6.36 -14.23
C VAL A 63 10.32 7.41 -15.10
N GLU A 64 10.23 7.18 -16.41
CA GLU A 64 9.53 8.05 -17.34
C GLU A 64 8.06 8.25 -16.95
N GLU A 65 7.33 7.17 -16.65
CA GLU A 65 5.92 7.24 -16.19
C GLU A 65 5.78 8.09 -14.92
N PHE A 66 6.73 7.99 -13.99
CA PHE A 66 6.72 8.76 -12.75
C PHE A 66 7.03 10.24 -13.00
N MET A 67 8.07 10.55 -13.77
CA MET A 67 8.44 11.93 -14.10
C MET A 67 7.31 12.65 -14.85
N GLY A 68 6.59 11.92 -15.71
CA GLY A 68 5.47 12.44 -16.49
C GLY A 68 4.11 12.47 -15.77
N ALA A 69 4.03 12.09 -14.49
CA ALA A 69 2.78 12.11 -13.75
C ALA A 69 2.31 13.56 -13.50
N PRO A 70 1.14 13.98 -14.02
CA PRO A 70 0.67 15.35 -13.82
C PRO A 70 0.09 15.57 -12.43
N GLU A 71 -0.12 16.84 -12.08
CA GLU A 71 -0.97 17.24 -10.97
C GLU A 71 -2.39 16.64 -11.11
N SER A 72 -3.07 16.44 -9.97
CA SER A 72 -4.40 15.83 -9.89
C SER A 72 -4.47 14.38 -10.40
N SER A 73 -3.34 13.67 -10.48
CA SER A 73 -3.31 12.24 -10.72
C SER A 73 -3.69 11.46 -9.48
N ILE A 74 -4.37 10.33 -9.66
CA ILE A 74 -4.66 9.40 -8.56
C ILE A 74 -3.54 8.39 -8.41
N ILE A 75 -3.12 8.15 -7.18
CA ILE A 75 -2.12 7.14 -6.85
C ILE A 75 -2.76 6.11 -5.93
N LEU A 76 -2.66 4.84 -6.33
CA LEU A 76 -2.95 3.68 -5.49
C LEU A 76 -1.63 3.12 -4.97
N ASN A 77 -1.45 3.13 -3.66
CA ASN A 77 -0.28 2.59 -3.00
C ASN A 77 -0.68 1.36 -2.16
N PRO A 78 -0.24 0.15 -2.56
CA PRO A 78 -0.43 -1.03 -1.74
C PRO A 78 0.41 -0.92 -0.46
N SER A 79 -0.23 -1.09 0.68
CA SER A 79 0.46 -0.94 1.95
C SER A 79 1.53 -2.01 2.17
N ILE A 80 2.67 -1.59 2.72
CA ILE A 80 3.80 -2.45 3.07
C ILE A 80 3.52 -3.12 4.42
N SER A 81 3.10 -2.33 5.43
CA SER A 81 2.76 -2.81 6.77
C SER A 81 1.53 -3.72 6.80
N ASN A 82 0.52 -3.46 5.97
CA ASN A 82 -0.67 -4.30 5.86
C ASN A 82 -1.12 -4.48 4.41
N ARG A 83 -0.72 -5.61 3.80
CA ARG A 83 -1.02 -5.94 2.39
C ARG A 83 -2.51 -6.01 2.02
N SER A 84 -3.41 -6.03 3.02
CA SER A 84 -4.85 -5.96 2.79
C SER A 84 -5.36 -4.54 2.58
N LEU A 85 -4.54 -3.51 2.81
CA LEU A 85 -4.90 -2.10 2.69
C LEU A 85 -4.27 -1.45 1.46
N ILE A 86 -4.98 -0.47 0.93
CA ILE A 86 -4.54 0.39 -0.18
C ILE A 86 -4.72 1.85 0.27
N HIS A 87 -3.63 2.62 0.22
CA HIS A 87 -3.65 4.06 0.43
C HIS A 87 -3.92 4.74 -0.92
N ILE A 88 -4.85 5.70 -0.93
CA ILE A 88 -5.24 6.44 -2.13
C ILE A 88 -4.84 7.89 -1.95
N PHE A 89 -4.14 8.44 -2.94
CA PHE A 89 -3.66 9.82 -2.93
C PHE A 89 -4.09 10.56 -4.20
N ARG A 90 -4.08 11.89 -4.11
CA ARG A 90 -4.17 12.78 -5.27
C ARG A 90 -2.95 13.69 -5.30
N THR A 91 -2.23 13.71 -6.42
CA THR A 91 -1.05 14.58 -6.58
C THR A 91 -1.47 16.05 -6.57
N THR A 92 -0.67 16.88 -5.91
CA THR A 92 -0.87 18.34 -5.80
C THR A 92 0.16 19.13 -6.59
N GLY A 93 1.03 18.46 -7.34
CA GLY A 93 2.01 19.06 -8.22
C GLY A 93 2.69 18.03 -9.11
N THR A 94 3.77 18.47 -9.76
CA THR A 94 4.63 17.62 -10.59
C THR A 94 5.82 17.10 -9.79
N CYS A 95 6.61 16.21 -10.41
CA CYS A 95 7.83 15.71 -9.79
C CYS A 95 8.82 16.84 -9.47
N GLN A 96 9.46 16.72 -8.31
CA GLN A 96 10.51 17.59 -7.80
C GLN A 96 11.75 16.75 -7.49
N TYR A 97 12.92 17.35 -7.68
CA TYR A 97 14.20 16.72 -7.40
C TYR A 97 14.83 17.29 -6.12
N ASP A 98 15.27 16.40 -5.25
CA ASP A 98 15.99 16.70 -4.02
C ASP A 98 17.39 16.10 -4.05
N VAL A 99 18.38 16.94 -4.35
CA VAL A 99 19.79 16.55 -4.43
C VAL A 99 20.33 15.98 -3.11
N SER A 100 19.77 16.36 -1.96
CA SER A 100 20.23 15.87 -0.66
C SER A 100 19.87 14.39 -0.44
N ARG A 101 18.91 13.87 -1.22
CA ARG A 101 18.45 12.49 -1.18
C ARG A 101 18.91 11.66 -2.38
N ASP A 102 19.68 12.27 -3.29
CA ASP A 102 20.29 11.58 -4.41
C ASP A 102 21.59 10.91 -3.96
N ASN A 103 21.47 9.85 -3.17
CA ASN A 103 22.56 9.05 -2.61
C ASN A 103 22.02 7.69 -2.20
N ASP A 104 22.90 6.76 -1.80
CA ASP A 104 22.50 5.41 -1.42
C ASP A 104 21.90 5.32 -0.01
N GLU A 105 21.99 6.38 0.80
CA GLU A 105 21.43 6.41 2.15
C GLU A 105 19.91 6.66 2.13
N TYR A 106 19.45 7.58 1.29
CA TYR A 106 18.04 7.87 1.09
C TYR A 106 17.49 7.31 -0.23
N GLY A 107 18.24 7.38 -1.32
CA GLY A 107 17.90 6.74 -2.57
C GLY A 107 16.53 7.07 -3.17
N ASN A 108 15.90 8.19 -2.81
CA ASN A 108 14.60 8.60 -3.33
C ASN A 108 14.55 10.11 -3.68
N PRO A 109 15.45 10.58 -4.56
CA PRO A 109 15.60 12.01 -4.84
C PRO A 109 14.42 12.63 -5.58
N HIS A 110 13.69 11.84 -6.37
CA HIS A 110 12.54 12.32 -7.14
C HIS A 110 11.23 12.00 -6.41
N ALA A 111 10.45 13.04 -6.13
CA ALA A 111 9.18 12.90 -5.45
C ALA A 111 8.11 13.87 -5.94
N ILE A 112 6.86 13.50 -5.75
CA ILE A 112 5.66 14.28 -6.06
C ILE A 112 4.92 14.52 -4.75
N GLN A 113 4.49 15.76 -4.55
CA GLN A 113 3.60 16.11 -3.44
C GLN A 113 2.19 15.61 -3.72
N ALA A 114 1.53 15.06 -2.70
CA ALA A 114 0.19 14.51 -2.81
C ALA A 114 -0.58 14.65 -1.50
N THR A 115 -1.90 14.72 -1.61
CA THR A 115 -2.80 14.64 -0.47
C THR A 115 -3.30 13.22 -0.32
N HIS A 116 -3.17 12.66 0.89
CA HIS A 116 -3.82 11.40 1.25
C HIS A 116 -5.33 11.59 1.27
N LEU A 117 -6.05 10.82 0.44
CA LEU A 117 -7.50 10.91 0.33
C LEU A 117 -8.18 9.96 1.31
N ARG A 118 -7.75 8.69 1.31
CA ARG A 118 -8.26 7.65 2.22
C ARG A 118 -7.41 6.39 2.16
N THR A 119 -7.56 5.57 3.19
CA THR A 119 -7.09 4.18 3.21
C THR A 119 -8.29 3.26 3.15
N VAL A 120 -8.26 2.24 2.28
CA VAL A 120 -9.35 1.29 2.11
C VAL A 120 -8.84 -0.14 2.16
N ALA A 121 -9.71 -1.08 2.53
CA ALA A 121 -9.41 -2.49 2.31
C ALA A 121 -9.37 -2.77 0.80
N ARG A 122 -8.39 -3.57 0.37
CA ARG A 122 -8.24 -4.03 -1.01
C ARG A 122 -9.49 -4.73 -1.51
N SER A 123 -10.20 -5.44 -0.64
CA SER A 123 -11.46 -6.12 -0.95
C SER A 123 -12.61 -5.17 -1.29
N ASP A 124 -12.53 -3.92 -0.85
CA ASP A 124 -13.59 -2.92 -1.05
C ASP A 124 -13.43 -2.20 -2.40
N LEU A 125 -12.29 -2.40 -3.08
CA LEU A 125 -12.05 -1.81 -4.39
C LEU A 125 -12.85 -2.52 -5.48
N PRO A 126 -13.29 -1.78 -6.53
CA PRO A 126 -13.85 -2.38 -7.73
C PRO A 126 -12.96 -3.48 -8.32
N GLU A 127 -13.58 -4.57 -8.79
CA GLU A 127 -12.87 -5.77 -9.25
C GLU A 127 -11.79 -5.48 -10.31
N ARG A 128 -12.08 -4.55 -11.24
CA ARG A 128 -11.12 -4.14 -12.29
C ARG A 128 -9.85 -3.50 -11.70
N ILE A 129 -9.97 -2.78 -10.59
CA ILE A 129 -8.84 -2.18 -9.88
C ILE A 129 -8.07 -3.28 -9.13
N ILE A 130 -8.77 -4.19 -8.45
CA ILE A 130 -8.14 -5.34 -7.77
C ILE A 130 -7.30 -6.17 -8.75
N ARG A 131 -7.84 -6.47 -9.94
CA ARG A 131 -7.11 -7.21 -10.98
C ARG A 131 -5.85 -6.46 -11.43
N SER A 132 -5.93 -5.13 -11.59
CA SER A 132 -4.78 -4.29 -11.95
C SER A 132 -3.72 -4.28 -10.84
N LEU A 133 -4.13 -4.17 -9.58
CA LEU A 133 -3.25 -4.25 -8.42
C LEU A 133 -2.56 -5.62 -8.28
N SER A 134 -3.22 -6.70 -8.69
CA SER A 134 -2.63 -8.05 -8.65
C SER A 134 -1.60 -8.25 -9.78
N GLY A 135 -1.83 -7.64 -10.94
CA GLY A 135 -0.90 -7.70 -12.08
C GLY A 135 0.31 -6.76 -11.95
N ALA A 136 0.15 -5.63 -11.25
CA ALA A 136 1.21 -4.64 -11.09
C ALA A 136 2.32 -5.11 -10.14
N ARG A 137 3.37 -5.72 -10.67
CA ARG A 137 4.58 -6.12 -9.91
C ARG A 137 5.70 -5.07 -9.91
N LYS A 138 5.53 -4.03 -10.69
CA LYS A 138 6.48 -2.92 -10.89
C LYS A 138 6.33 -1.86 -9.79
N THR A 139 7.35 -1.01 -9.63
CA THR A 139 7.31 0.14 -8.71
C THR A 139 6.26 1.16 -9.14
N VAL A 140 6.17 1.41 -10.45
CA VAL A 140 5.18 2.29 -11.07
C VAL A 140 4.42 1.49 -12.13
N SER A 141 3.10 1.66 -12.17
CA SER A 141 2.27 1.09 -13.23
C SER A 141 1.14 2.03 -13.58
N ASN A 142 1.10 2.49 -14.82
CA ASN A 142 -0.02 3.24 -15.35
C ASN A 142 -1.30 2.38 -15.41
N ILE A 143 -2.36 2.88 -14.76
CA ILE A 143 -3.71 2.30 -14.79
C ILE A 143 -4.75 3.36 -15.18
N SER A 144 -4.35 4.40 -15.92
CA SER A 144 -5.23 5.52 -16.31
C SER A 144 -6.49 5.08 -17.06
N ARG A 145 -6.47 3.92 -17.71
CA ARG A 145 -7.67 3.26 -18.32
C ARG A 145 -8.79 2.91 -17.32
N HIS A 146 -8.51 2.97 -16.02
CA HIS A 146 -9.45 2.72 -14.94
C HIS A 146 -9.75 3.98 -14.11
N SER A 147 -9.27 5.15 -14.53
CA SER A 147 -9.43 6.42 -13.80
C SER A 147 -10.89 6.73 -13.47
N GLU A 148 -11.82 6.58 -14.43
CA GLU A 148 -13.25 6.79 -14.20
C GLU A 148 -13.84 5.89 -13.11
N VAL A 149 -13.40 4.63 -13.07
CA VAL A 149 -13.85 3.66 -12.05
C VAL A 149 -13.31 4.03 -10.66
N ILE A 150 -12.09 4.57 -10.60
CA ILE A 150 -11.48 5.02 -9.35
C ILE A 150 -12.17 6.27 -8.84
N GLU A 151 -12.44 7.26 -9.71
CA GLU A 151 -13.17 8.48 -9.32
C GLU A 151 -14.58 8.17 -8.84
N ALA A 152 -15.34 7.35 -9.58
CA ALA A 152 -16.67 6.93 -9.13
C ALA A 152 -16.63 6.21 -7.76
N PHE A 153 -15.57 5.43 -7.50
CA PHE A 153 -15.36 4.82 -6.19
C PHE A 153 -15.05 5.87 -5.11
N LEU A 154 -14.26 6.89 -5.42
CA LEU A 154 -13.91 7.97 -4.50
C LEU A 154 -15.11 8.85 -4.15
N ASP A 155 -15.96 9.16 -5.13
CA ASP A 155 -17.18 9.96 -4.96
C ASP A 155 -18.31 9.22 -4.25
N SER A 156 -18.30 7.88 -4.29
CA SER A 156 -19.24 7.07 -3.53
C SER A 156 -19.03 7.32 -2.02
N PRO A 157 -20.12 7.53 -1.23
CA PRO A 157 -20.01 7.65 0.21
C PRO A 157 -19.32 6.39 0.75
N TYR A 158 -18.09 6.57 1.22
CA TYR A 158 -17.33 5.51 1.85
C TYR A 158 -17.90 5.33 3.25
N THR A 159 -18.81 4.36 3.40
CA THR A 159 -19.09 3.84 4.72
C THR A 159 -17.87 3.03 5.13
N GLU A 160 -16.96 3.64 5.91
CA GLU A 160 -16.02 2.85 6.69
C GLU A 160 -16.85 1.78 7.39
N ASN A 161 -16.59 0.52 7.07
CA ASN A 161 -17.18 -0.60 7.81
C ASN A 161 -16.51 -0.67 9.20
N VAL A 162 -16.48 0.43 9.96
CA VAL A 162 -16.09 0.48 11.37
C VAL A 162 -16.82 -0.62 12.13
N GLU A 163 -18.08 -0.88 11.77
CA GLU A 163 -18.87 -1.97 12.35
C GLU A 163 -18.30 -3.38 12.11
N LYS A 164 -17.63 -3.68 10.99
CA LYS A 164 -17.08 -5.03 10.75
C LYS A 164 -15.79 -5.28 11.52
N GLU A 165 -14.93 -4.26 11.66
CA GLU A 165 -13.72 -4.39 12.48
C GLU A 165 -14.01 -4.33 13.98
N GLU A 166 -14.96 -3.48 14.42
CA GLU A 166 -15.43 -3.49 15.81
C GLU A 166 -16.17 -4.78 16.15
N ARG A 167 -17.01 -5.33 15.25
CA ARG A 167 -17.63 -6.64 15.46
C ARG A 167 -16.58 -7.74 15.53
N LYS A 168 -15.53 -7.73 14.70
CA LYS A 168 -14.42 -8.69 14.78
C LYS A 168 -13.65 -8.56 16.09
N LYS A 169 -13.23 -7.35 16.48
CA LYS A 169 -12.53 -7.10 17.76
C LYS A 169 -13.39 -7.48 18.98
N LYS A 170 -14.68 -7.12 18.97
CA LYS A 170 -15.65 -7.55 19.99
C LYS A 170 -15.79 -9.07 20.03
N ASN A 171 -15.91 -9.75 18.89
CA ASN A 171 -16.01 -11.21 18.86
C ASN A 171 -14.76 -11.88 19.43
N THR A 172 -13.57 -11.36 19.13
CA THR A 172 -12.32 -11.89 19.69
C THR A 172 -12.22 -11.65 21.20
N ALA A 173 -12.65 -10.48 21.69
CA ALA A 173 -12.72 -10.19 23.12
C ALA A 173 -13.74 -11.10 23.85
N TYR A 174 -14.95 -11.27 23.30
CA TYR A 174 -15.96 -12.17 23.87
C TYR A 174 -15.51 -13.64 23.86
N LYS A 175 -14.77 -14.09 22.84
CA LYS A 175 -14.17 -15.43 22.82
C LYS A 175 -13.11 -15.59 23.93
N ALA A 176 -12.27 -14.59 24.15
CA ALA A 176 -11.25 -14.63 25.21
C ALA A 176 -11.89 -14.67 26.61
N ASP A 177 -12.93 -13.86 26.84
CA ASP A 177 -13.66 -13.85 28.11
C ASP A 177 -14.40 -15.17 28.35
N ALA A 178 -15.06 -15.72 27.33
CA ALA A 178 -15.73 -17.02 27.42
C ALA A 178 -14.74 -18.16 27.69
N PHE A 179 -13.57 -18.13 27.06
CA PHE A 179 -12.49 -19.08 27.32
C PHE A 179 -12.00 -19.00 28.77
N LEU A 180 -11.78 -17.79 29.30
CA LEU A 180 -11.35 -17.60 30.68
C LEU A 180 -12.40 -18.09 31.69
N VAL A 181 -13.68 -17.85 31.43
CA VAL A 181 -14.78 -18.37 32.26
C VAL A 181 -14.78 -19.90 32.26
N LEU A 182 -14.69 -20.53 31.09
CA LEU A 182 -14.65 -22.00 30.99
C LEU A 182 -13.40 -22.57 31.68
N TYR A 183 -12.25 -21.92 31.52
CA TYR A 183 -11.01 -22.32 32.18
C TYR A 183 -11.14 -22.28 33.71
N ASN A 184 -11.68 -21.20 34.27
CA ASN A 184 -11.90 -21.09 35.72
C ASN A 184 -12.91 -22.13 36.26
N LEU A 185 -13.87 -22.56 35.43
CA LEU A 185 -14.86 -23.57 35.82
C LEU A 185 -14.30 -25.00 35.88
N LEU A 186 -13.09 -25.24 35.35
CA LEU A 186 -12.38 -26.52 35.52
C LEU A 186 -11.96 -26.77 36.97
N ASP A 187 -11.79 -25.73 37.77
CA ASP A 187 -11.44 -25.83 39.19
C ASP A 187 -12.67 -25.86 40.10
N SER A 188 -13.88 -25.98 39.54
CA SER A 188 -15.11 -26.09 40.32
C SER A 188 -15.15 -27.38 41.13
N GLU A 189 -15.68 -27.33 42.36
CA GLU A 189 -15.89 -28.51 43.20
C GLU A 189 -16.92 -29.50 42.61
N SER A 190 -17.78 -29.02 41.70
CA SER A 190 -18.81 -29.84 41.04
C SER A 190 -18.27 -30.54 39.78
N GLU A 191 -18.29 -31.88 39.78
CA GLU A 191 -17.86 -32.70 38.64
C GLU A 191 -18.66 -32.42 37.36
N ASP A 192 -19.97 -32.22 37.46
CA ASP A 192 -20.83 -31.88 36.33
C ASP A 192 -20.44 -30.54 35.69
N ILE A 193 -20.06 -29.55 36.51
CA ILE A 193 -19.59 -28.24 36.03
C ILE A 193 -18.23 -28.38 35.34
N ARG A 194 -17.29 -29.13 35.92
CA ARG A 194 -15.98 -29.38 35.31
C ARG A 194 -16.11 -30.09 33.97
N LEU A 195 -16.97 -31.09 33.87
CA LEU A 195 -17.19 -31.84 32.63
C LEU A 195 -17.78 -30.96 31.53
N LYS A 196 -18.78 -30.12 31.86
CA LYS A 196 -19.37 -29.17 30.91
C LYS A 196 -18.36 -28.13 30.44
N ALA A 197 -17.51 -27.64 31.34
CA ALA A 197 -16.44 -26.70 31.00
C ALA A 197 -15.41 -27.33 30.05
N ALA A 198 -14.98 -28.58 30.32
CA ALA A 198 -14.05 -29.31 29.46
C ALA A 198 -14.61 -29.57 28.06
N ILE A 199 -15.88 -29.97 27.94
CA ILE A 199 -16.56 -30.14 26.64
C ILE A 199 -16.62 -28.80 25.89
N GLY A 200 -16.92 -27.70 26.61
CA GLY A 200 -16.94 -26.37 26.03
C GLY A 200 -15.59 -25.95 25.45
N LEU A 201 -14.48 -26.24 26.14
CA LEU A 201 -13.12 -25.94 25.69
C LEU A 201 -12.72 -26.79 24.47
N LEU A 202 -13.02 -28.08 24.47
CA LEU A 202 -12.70 -28.97 23.35
C LEU A 202 -13.40 -28.55 22.04
N ASN A 203 -14.65 -28.08 22.13
CA ASN A 203 -15.40 -27.61 20.96
C ASN A 203 -14.92 -26.24 20.44
N ILE A 204 -14.08 -25.52 21.19
CA ILE A 204 -13.51 -24.23 20.77
C ILE A 204 -12.22 -24.43 19.94
N ASP A 205 -11.50 -25.55 20.15
CA ASP A 205 -10.23 -25.85 19.47
C ASP A 205 -10.40 -26.37 18.03
N ASP A 206 -11.59 -26.87 17.65
CA ASP A 206 -11.88 -27.41 16.31
C ASP A 206 -12.09 -26.36 15.20
N ASP A 207 -12.03 -25.06 15.54
CA ASP A 207 -12.33 -23.92 14.65
C ASP A 207 -11.06 -23.22 14.08
N PHE A 208 -9.88 -23.86 14.16
CA PHE A 208 -8.59 -23.38 13.62
C PHE A 208 -8.16 -24.06 12.32
#